data_AF-A0A944UKN7-F1
#
_entry.id   AF-A0A944UKN7-F1
#
_cell.length_a   1.000
_cell.length_b   1.000
_cell.length_c   1.000
_cell.angle_alpha   90.00
_cell.angle_beta   90.00
_cell.angle_gamma   90.00
#
_symmetry.space_group_name_H-M   'P 1'
#
loop_
_entity.id
_entity.type
_entity.pdbx_description
1 polymer ?
#
loop_
_entity_poly.entity_id
_entity_poly.type
_entity_poly.pdbx_seq_one_letter_code
_entity_poly.pdbx_strand_id
1 'polypeptide(L)' 'MNKVFFRNLSSKTIFLEWIDFEGNSKQRRIVRPKDHQEINSFVGHTWQIIDRDSKKTIVRFVLPKSKTSRYTLTDADYE' A
#
# COMPACT_ATOMS: atom_id res chain seq x y z
N MET A 1 5.28 -17.11 -6.00
CA MET A 1 4.27 -16.05 -5.76
C MET A 1 4.54 -15.44 -4.39
N ASN A 2 4.64 -14.12 -4.29
CA ASN A 2 4.78 -13.44 -3.00
C ASN A 2 3.42 -12.88 -2.57
N LYS A 3 3.30 -12.54 -1.30
CA LYS A 3 2.10 -11.95 -0.74
C LYS A 3 2.43 -10.58 -0.15
N VAL A 4 1.56 -9.63 -0.39
CA VAL A 4 1.52 -8.36 0.32
C VAL A 4 0.45 -8.50 1.38
N PHE A 5 0.84 -8.39 2.65
CA PHE A 5 -0.10 -8.23 3.75
C PHE A 5 -0.09 -6.77 4.18
N PHE A 6 -1.24 -6.13 4.11
CA PHE A 6 -1.42 -4.75 4.52
C PHE A 6 -2.48 -4.66 5.61
N ARG A 7 -2.17 -4.01 6.73
CA ARG A 7 -3.12 -3.75 7.81
C ARG A 7 -3.20 -2.25 8.06
N ASN A 8 -4.40 -1.69 7.97
CA ASN A 8 -4.62 -0.28 8.22
C ASN A 8 -4.80 -0.04 9.72
N LEU A 9 -3.77 0.50 10.37
CA LEU A 9 -3.81 0.88 11.78
C LEU A 9 -4.23 2.35 12.00
N SER A 10 -4.40 3.11 10.92
CA SER A 10 -4.84 4.50 11.01
C SER A 10 -6.35 4.60 11.23
N SER A 11 -6.81 5.78 11.65
CA SER A 11 -8.23 6.14 11.71
C SER A 11 -8.82 6.53 10.36
N LYS A 12 -8.01 6.61 9.30
CA LYS A 12 -8.43 7.05 7.96
C LYS A 12 -8.67 5.86 7.04
N THR A 13 -9.58 6.03 6.09
CA THR A 13 -9.72 5.07 4.99
C THR A 13 -8.66 5.38 3.94
N ILE A 14 -8.00 4.35 3.42
CA ILE A 14 -7.00 4.50 2.37
C ILE A 14 -7.41 3.79 1.08
N PHE A 15 -6.82 4.22 -0.03
CA PHE A 15 -6.69 3.40 -1.23
C PHE A 15 -5.32 2.74 -1.27
N LEU A 16 -5.31 1.44 -1.60
CA LEU A 16 -4.11 0.69 -1.94
C LEU A 16 -4.16 0.40 -3.44
N GLU A 17 -3.13 0.81 -4.17
CA GLU A 17 -3.07 0.67 -5.63
C GLU A 17 -1.74 0.07 -6.06
N TRP A 18 -1.79 -0.80 -7.07
CA TRP A 18 -0.61 -1.26 -7.76
C TRP A 18 -0.28 -0.27 -8.88
N ILE A 19 0.97 0.16 -8.98
CA ILE A 19 1.48 0.91 -10.13
C ILE A 19 2.08 -0.11 -11.09
N ASP A 20 1.51 -0.20 -12.30
CA ASP A 20 2.04 -1.05 -13.34
C ASP A 20 3.37 -0.51 -13.91
N PHE A 21 4.00 -1.28 -14.79
CA PHE A 21 5.30 -0.92 -15.36
C PHE A 21 5.26 0.29 -16.30
N GLU A 22 4.06 0.72 -16.71
CA GLU A 22 3.84 1.94 -17.51
C GLU A 22 3.57 3.16 -16.61
N GLY A 23 3.52 2.97 -15.29
CA GLY A 23 3.27 4.03 -14.31
C GLY A 23 1.79 4.28 -14.02
N ASN A 24 0.88 3.44 -14.53
CA ASN A 24 -0.56 3.62 -14.33
C ASN A 24 -1.05 2.95 -13.04
N SER A 25 -1.96 3.62 -12.33
CA SER A 25 -2.68 3.03 -11.19
C SER A 25 -3.62 1.91 -11.63
N LYS A 26 -3.45 0.73 -11.05
CA LYS A 26 -4.28 -0.46 -11.25
C LYS A 26 -4.68 -1.07 -9.91
N GLN A 27 -5.66 -1.98 -9.98
CA GLN A 27 -6.09 -2.81 -8.84
C GLN A 27 -6.38 -2.02 -7.55
N ARG A 28 -7.06 -0.88 -7.67
CA ARG A 28 -7.45 -0.06 -6.51
C ARG A 28 -8.30 -0.88 -5.53
N ARG A 29 -7.85 -0.96 -4.29
CA ARG A 29 -8.58 -1.52 -3.15
C ARG A 29 -8.84 -0.43 -2.11
N ILE A 30 -9.96 -0.53 -1.40
CA ILE A 30 -10.28 0.32 -0.25
C ILE A 30 -9.90 -0.45 1.01
N VAL A 31 -9.12 0.15 1.90
CA VAL A 31 -8.81 -0.44 3.21
C VAL A 31 -9.30 0.51 4.30
N ARG A 32 -10.35 0.09 5.00
CA ARG A 32 -10.96 0.87 6.09
C ARG A 32 -10.08 0.88 7.34
N PRO A 33 -10.31 1.80 8.28
CA PRO A 33 -9.66 1.76 9.58
C PRO A 33 -9.80 0.39 10.25
N LYS A 34 -8.71 -0.12 10.83
CA LYS A 34 -8.61 -1.44 11.49
C LYS A 34 -8.75 -2.66 10.56
N ASP A 35 -8.97 -2.45 9.26
CA ASP A 35 -9.11 -3.51 8.27
C ASP A 35 -7.76 -3.97 7.71
N HIS A 36 -7.76 -5.05 6.92
CA HIS A 36 -6.57 -5.60 6.29
C HIS A 36 -6.84 -6.14 4.89
N GLN A 37 -5.78 -6.29 4.11
CA GLN A 37 -5.79 -6.89 2.78
C GLN A 37 -4.61 -7.84 2.63
N GLU A 38 -4.88 -8.99 2.01
CA GLU A 38 -3.86 -9.95 1.59
C GLU A 38 -3.92 -10.09 0.07
N ILE A 39 -2.83 -9.74 -0.61
CA ILE A 39 -2.81 -9.64 -2.07
C ILE A 39 -1.66 -10.49 -2.60
N ASN A 40 -1.96 -11.36 -3.56
CA ASN A 40 -0.93 -12.04 -4.34
C ASN A 40 -0.21 -11.04 -5.24
N SER A 41 1.11 -10.95 -5.12
CA SER A 41 1.93 -9.97 -5.82
C SER A 41 3.30 -10.56 -6.21
N PHE A 42 4.09 -9.81 -6.97
CA PHE A 42 5.40 -10.23 -7.46
C PHE A 42 6.49 -9.25 -7.04
N VAL A 43 7.71 -9.77 -6.90
CA VAL A 43 8.89 -8.95 -6.63
C VAL A 43 9.00 -7.85 -7.67
N GLY A 44 9.29 -6.62 -7.25
CA GLY A 44 9.38 -5.47 -8.14
C GLY A 44 8.04 -4.77 -8.40
N HIS A 45 6.90 -5.31 -7.94
CA HIS A 45 5.64 -4.58 -7.99
C HIS A 45 5.70 -3.35 -7.08
N THR A 46 5.36 -2.20 -7.63
CA THR A 46 5.25 -0.95 -6.87
C THR A 46 3.84 -0.78 -6.37
N TRP A 47 3.68 -0.61 -5.06
CA TRP A 47 2.40 -0.30 -4.43
C TRP A 47 2.41 1.11 -3.89
N GLN A 48 1.26 1.78 -3.98
CA GLN A 48 1.06 3.10 -3.37
C GLN A 48 -0.14 3.12 -2.45
N ILE A 49 0.01 3.89 -1.37
CA ILE A 49 -1.03 4.15 -0.39
C ILE A 49 -1.45 5.60 -0.54
N ILE A 50 -2.76 5.82 -0.66
CA ILE A 50 -3.35 7.15 -0.86
C ILE A 50 -4.41 7.35 0.21
N ASP A 51 -4.41 8.52 0.84
CA ASP A 51 -5.52 8.92 1.70
C ASP A 51 -6.80 9.06 0.87
N ARG A 52 -7.90 8.41 1.30
CA ARG A 52 -9.13 8.38 0.50
C ARG A 52 -9.75 9.76 0.32
N ASP A 53 -9.64 10.63 1.32
CA ASP A 53 -10.41 11.87 1.38
C ASP A 53 -9.63 13.02 0.73
N SER A 54 -8.37 13.23 1.14
CA SER A 54 -7.49 14.25 0.55
C SER A 54 -6.90 13.89 -0.81
N LYS A 55 -6.98 12.61 -1.22
CA LYS A 55 -6.32 12.06 -2.42
C LYS A 55 -4.79 12.22 -2.44
N LYS A 56 -4.16 12.59 -1.32
CA LYS A 56 -2.71 12.69 -1.19
C LYS A 56 -2.10 11.29 -1.15
N THR A 57 -1.07 11.06 -1.95
CA THR A 57 -0.22 9.86 -1.82
C THR A 57 0.56 9.97 -0.52
N ILE A 58 0.38 8.98 0.36
CA ILE A 58 1.08 8.90 1.65
C ILE A 58 2.44 8.25 1.44
N VAL A 59 2.49 7.09 0.78
CA VAL A 59 3.74 6.35 0.56
C VAL A 59 3.69 5.53 -0.71
N ARG A 60 4.87 5.31 -1.31
CA ARG A 60 5.11 4.33 -2.37
C ARG A 60 6.21 3.37 -1.93
N PHE A 61 6.02 2.08 -2.18
CA PHE A 61 7.02 1.07 -1.88
C PHE A 61 7.07 0.00 -2.96
N VAL A 62 8.27 -0.51 -3.24
CA VAL A 62 8.49 -1.64 -4.15
C VAL A 62 8.50 -2.92 -3.33
N LEU A 63 7.76 -3.94 -3.75
CA LEU A 63 7.77 -5.23 -3.07
C LEU A 63 9.16 -5.87 -3.22
N PRO A 64 9.91 -6.03 -2.11
CA PRO A 64 11.27 -6.54 -2.19
C PRO A 64 11.27 -8.06 -2.42
N LYS A 65 12.43 -8.58 -2.85
CA LYS A 65 12.64 -10.02 -2.99
C LYS A 65 12.60 -10.76 -1.65
N SER A 66 12.97 -10.09 -0.56
CA SER A 66 12.96 -10.65 0.79
C SER A 66 11.56 -10.69 1.40
N LYS A 67 11.16 -11.87 1.89
CA LYS A 67 9.85 -12.11 2.51
C LYS A 67 9.70 -11.56 3.94
N THR A 68 10.77 -11.03 4.55
CA THR A 68 10.76 -10.52 5.93
C THR A 68 10.52 -9.01 6.03
N SER A 69 10.20 -8.36 4.93
CA SER A 69 10.14 -6.90 4.87
C SER A 69 8.83 -6.37 5.45
N ARG A 70 8.93 -5.44 6.41
CA ARG A 70 7.79 -4.79 7.07
C ARG A 70 7.95 -3.28 6.97
N TYR A 71 6.95 -2.60 6.42
CA TYR A 71 6.84 -1.15 6.49
C TYR A 71 5.84 -0.78 7.60
N THR A 72 6.21 0.15 8.47
CA THR A 72 5.34 0.68 9.53
C THR A 72 5.18 2.16 9.28
N LEU A 73 3.93 2.59 9.07
CA LEU A 73 3.59 3.98 8.84
C LEU A 73 3.40 4.67 10.20
N THR A 74 4.02 5.82 10.38
CA THR A 74 4.07 6.61 11.61
C THR A 74 3.63 8.04 11.33
N ASP A 75 3.39 8.85 12.38
CA ASP A 75 2.96 10.25 12.20
C ASP A 75 4.00 11.12 11.46
N ALA A 76 5.29 10.74 11.51
CA ALA A 76 6.36 11.39 10.77
C ALA A 76 6.25 11.23 9.23
N ASP A 77 5.43 10.30 8.74
CA ASP A 77 5.21 10.12 7.29
C ASP A 77 4.18 11.12 6.71
N TYR A 78 3.57 11.97 7.55
CA TYR A 78 2.55 12.94 7.14
C TYR A 78 3.04 14.40 7.08
N GLU A 79 4.23 14.70 7.63
CA GLU A 79 4.91 16.00 7.54
C GLU A 79 5.59 16.19 6.17
#